data_AF-A0A4V1UG92-F1
#
_entry.id   AF-A0A4V1UG92-F1
#
_cell.length_a   1.000
_cell.length_b   1.000
_cell.length_c   1.000
_cell.angle_alpha   90.00
_cell.angle_beta   90.00
_cell.angle_gamma   90.00
#
_symmetry.space_group_name_H-M   'P 1'
#
loop_
_entity.id
_entity.type
_entity.pdbx_description
1 polymer ?
#
loop_
_entity_poly.entity_id
_entity_poly.type
_entity_poly.pdbx_seq_one_letter_code
_entity_poly.pdbx_strand_id
1 'polypeptide(L)'
;MIVFFRNIIPGIFCILLTITASSQVSVKATVDRDRILIGEPVKLTLQVYTPLGETVNWFALDSIPGFEFIQKGKLDTIESVDNKKLEQTLVVTSFDSGHVALGPLQMMVGDRQYQTDSLFVDVSYKDFDPAADYKDIKTVVEVEDNSIDYLPWIIGAVTLIAIGVIIWLLRKKKTVKVEQPVSPALPPYEEAMKALEALRDYDFNAPDAIKIYYTKLNDV
;
A
#
# COMPACT_ATOMS: atom_id res chain seq x y z
N MET A 1 16.74 50.52 -48.38
CA MET A 1 17.06 49.36 -47.52
C MET A 1 16.75 49.58 -46.02
N ILE A 2 16.39 50.79 -45.56
CA ILE A 2 16.21 51.10 -44.13
C ILE A 2 14.78 50.86 -43.62
N VAL A 3 13.77 50.87 -44.51
CA VAL A 3 12.35 50.73 -44.12
C VAL A 3 11.96 49.28 -43.80
N PHE A 4 12.64 48.29 -44.39
CA PHE A 4 12.37 46.87 -44.14
C PHE A 4 12.73 46.45 -42.71
N PHE A 5 13.78 47.03 -42.12
CA PHE A 5 14.19 46.73 -40.75
C PHE A 5 13.26 47.31 -39.68
N ARG A 6 12.55 48.42 -39.99
CA ARG A 6 11.71 49.13 -39.01
C ARG A 6 10.46 48.35 -38.58
N ASN A 7 9.97 47.44 -39.43
CA ASN A 7 8.79 46.62 -39.15
C ASN A 7 9.13 45.21 -38.63
N ILE A 8 10.41 44.79 -38.65
CA ILE A 8 10.86 43.47 -38.17
C ILE A 8 11.06 43.48 -36.64
N ILE A 9 11.50 44.62 -36.08
CA ILE A 9 11.76 44.80 -34.65
C ILE A 9 10.50 44.56 -33.77
N PRO A 10 9.30 45.10 -34.08
CA PRO A 10 8.11 44.82 -33.28
C PRO A 10 7.62 43.36 -33.41
N GLY A 11 7.85 42.71 -34.55
CA GLY A 11 7.50 41.29 -34.75
C GLY A 11 8.36 40.34 -33.92
N ILE A 12 9.67 40.61 -33.83
CA ILE A 12 10.60 39.86 -32.97
C ILE A 12 10.28 40.08 -31.48
N PHE A 13 9.90 41.30 -31.10
CA PHE A 13 9.50 41.60 -29.71
C PHE A 13 8.23 40.85 -29.28
N CYS A 14 7.22 40.72 -30.17
CA CYS A 14 6.03 39.91 -29.90
C CYS A 14 6.32 38.40 -29.81
N ILE A 15 7.24 37.87 -30.61
CA ILE A 15 7.63 36.45 -30.58
C ILE A 15 8.45 36.11 -29.33
N LEU A 16 9.29 37.03 -28.83
CA LEU A 16 10.01 36.84 -27.57
C LEU A 16 9.06 36.83 -26.35
N LEU A 17 7.96 37.58 -26.39
CA LEU A 17 7.01 37.67 -25.28
C LEU A 17 6.21 36.36 -25.07
N THR A 18 6.05 35.55 -26.11
CA THR A 18 5.26 34.30 -26.05
C THR A 18 6.00 33.11 -25.42
N ILE A 19 7.31 33.20 -25.16
CA ILE A 19 8.13 32.05 -24.75
C ILE A 19 8.13 31.84 -23.22
N THR A 20 7.61 32.77 -22.42
CA THR A 20 7.63 32.67 -20.94
C THR A 20 6.27 32.35 -20.32
N ALA A 21 5.46 31.52 -20.97
CA ALA A 21 4.27 30.93 -20.33
C ALA A 21 4.72 29.81 -19.38
N SER A 22 5.29 30.17 -18.22
CA SER A 22 5.56 29.21 -17.15
C SER A 22 4.24 28.77 -16.52
N SER A 23 4.03 27.46 -16.43
CA SER A 23 2.93 26.86 -15.67
C SER A 23 2.92 27.42 -14.22
N GLN A 24 1.84 28.08 -13.84
CA GLN A 24 1.72 28.75 -12.55
C GLN A 24 1.37 27.74 -11.46
N VAL A 25 2.12 27.73 -10.36
CA VAL A 25 1.78 26.96 -9.15
C VAL A 25 0.56 27.58 -8.48
N SER A 26 -0.43 26.77 -8.15
CA SER A 26 -1.65 27.19 -7.42
C SER A 26 -1.81 26.35 -6.17
N VAL A 27 -2.00 27.01 -5.03
CA VAL A 27 -2.21 26.38 -3.73
C VAL A 27 -3.58 26.82 -3.19
N LYS A 28 -4.42 25.86 -2.80
CA LYS A 28 -5.79 26.11 -2.32
C LYS A 28 -6.09 25.26 -1.10
N ALA A 29 -6.82 25.86 -0.16
CA ALA A 29 -7.48 25.16 0.92
C ALA A 29 -8.98 25.41 0.81
N THR A 30 -9.78 24.38 1.05
CA THR A 30 -11.25 24.48 1.05
C THR A 30 -11.82 23.66 2.17
N VAL A 31 -12.91 24.14 2.76
CA VAL A 31 -13.69 23.40 3.76
C VAL A 31 -15.02 22.99 3.15
N ASP A 32 -15.54 21.81 3.50
CA ASP A 32 -16.85 21.35 3.02
C ASP A 32 -18.02 22.16 3.60
N ARG A 33 -17.84 22.69 4.82
CA ARG A 33 -18.81 23.53 5.53
C ARG A 33 -18.13 24.70 6.22
N ASP A 34 -18.81 25.84 6.18
CA ASP A 34 -18.44 27.09 6.84
C ASP A 34 -19.03 27.22 8.24
N ARG A 35 -19.99 26.37 8.61
CA ARG A 35 -20.58 26.30 9.94
C ARG A 35 -20.62 24.87 10.47
N ILE A 36 -20.19 24.70 11.72
CA ILE A 36 -20.19 23.42 12.43
C ILE A 36 -20.64 23.60 13.88
N LEU A 37 -21.09 22.52 14.50
CA LEU A 37 -21.25 22.46 15.95
C LEU A 37 -19.91 22.18 16.63
N ILE A 38 -19.79 22.55 17.90
CA ILE A 38 -18.63 22.19 18.73
C ILE A 38 -18.41 20.67 18.69
N GLY A 39 -17.19 20.25 18.35
CA GLY A 39 -16.81 18.83 18.22
C GLY A 39 -17.35 18.13 16.97
N GLU A 40 -18.08 18.84 16.10
CA GLU A 40 -18.50 18.29 14.83
C GLU A 40 -17.31 18.20 13.85
N PRO A 41 -17.09 17.06 13.18
CA PRO A 41 -16.02 16.93 12.20
C PRO A 41 -16.28 17.80 10.98
N VAL A 42 -15.25 18.40 10.39
CA VAL A 42 -15.28 19.16 9.14
C VAL A 42 -14.15 18.68 8.22
N LYS A 43 -14.38 18.65 6.91
CA LYS A 43 -13.41 18.19 5.92
C LYS A 43 -12.66 19.38 5.36
N LEU A 44 -11.36 19.41 5.64
CA LEU A 44 -10.41 20.35 5.06
C LEU A 44 -9.68 19.67 3.90
N THR A 45 -9.87 20.18 2.69
CA THR A 45 -9.19 19.68 1.48
C THR A 45 -8.11 20.66 1.07
N LEU A 46 -6.87 20.17 0.97
CA LEU A 46 -5.71 20.90 0.49
C LEU A 46 -5.40 20.45 -0.94
N GLN A 47 -5.35 21.40 -1.87
CA GLN A 47 -5.13 21.17 -3.28
C GLN A 47 -3.96 22.00 -3.78
N VAL A 48 -3.03 21.34 -4.47
CA VAL A 48 -1.85 21.99 -5.04
C VAL A 48 -1.71 21.56 -6.49
N TYR A 49 -1.58 22.54 -7.38
CA TYR A 49 -1.26 22.34 -8.79
C TYR A 49 0.15 22.84 -9.04
N THR A 50 1.02 21.99 -9.58
CA THR A 50 2.41 22.34 -9.92
C THR A 50 2.74 21.89 -11.35
N PRO A 51 3.75 22.49 -12.00
CA PRO A 51 4.39 21.89 -13.17
C PRO A 51 4.94 20.49 -12.85
N LEU A 52 5.09 19.66 -13.88
CA LEU A 52 5.74 18.35 -13.74
C LEU A 52 7.26 18.53 -13.47
N GLY A 53 7.84 17.68 -12.63
CA GLY A 53 9.29 17.67 -12.34
C GLY A 53 9.74 18.55 -11.16
N GLU A 54 8.84 19.36 -10.59
CA GLU A 54 9.12 20.14 -9.38
C GLU A 54 9.05 19.29 -8.11
N THR A 55 9.96 19.53 -7.18
CA THR A 55 9.94 18.90 -5.85
C THR A 55 8.94 19.60 -4.95
N VAL A 56 8.01 18.85 -4.33
CA VAL A 56 6.97 19.42 -3.46
C VAL A 56 7.22 19.00 -2.02
N ASN A 57 7.47 19.97 -1.14
CA ASN A 57 7.45 19.76 0.30
C ASN A 57 6.06 20.13 0.81
N TRP A 58 5.34 19.11 1.26
CA TRP A 58 3.95 19.25 1.70
C TRP A 58 3.82 20.10 2.97
N PHE A 59 2.61 20.56 3.27
CA PHE A 59 2.30 21.40 4.44
C PHE A 59 2.77 20.76 5.75
N ALA A 60 3.21 21.59 6.69
CA ALA A 60 3.47 21.17 8.07
C ALA A 60 2.13 20.99 8.81
N LEU A 61 1.64 19.76 8.85
CA LEU A 61 0.32 19.41 9.40
C LEU A 61 0.40 18.85 10.82
N ASP A 62 1.31 19.35 11.66
CA ASP A 62 1.46 18.87 13.03
C ASP A 62 0.37 19.43 13.94
N SER A 63 0.07 20.73 13.81
CA SER A 63 -1.00 21.42 14.51
C SER A 63 -1.59 22.53 13.64
N ILE A 64 -2.88 22.81 13.82
CA ILE A 64 -3.56 23.97 13.22
C ILE A 64 -4.21 24.74 14.38
N PRO A 65 -3.88 26.02 14.60
CA PRO A 65 -4.49 26.78 15.68
C PRO A 65 -6.02 26.77 15.61
N GLY A 66 -6.69 26.44 16.72
CA GLY A 66 -8.15 26.38 16.81
C GLY A 66 -8.79 25.11 16.21
N PHE A 67 -8.01 24.19 15.64
CA PHE A 67 -8.50 22.95 15.06
C PHE A 67 -7.70 21.73 15.51
N GLU A 68 -8.41 20.66 15.82
CA GLU A 68 -7.87 19.35 16.20
C GLU A 68 -8.03 18.34 15.07
N PHE A 69 -7.01 17.50 14.86
CA PHE A 69 -7.06 16.44 13.85
C PHE A 69 -7.80 15.21 14.35
N ILE A 70 -8.87 14.83 13.65
CA ILE A 70 -9.55 13.55 13.83
C ILE A 70 -8.90 12.49 12.93
N GLN A 71 -8.66 12.85 11.67
CA GLN A 71 -8.08 11.94 10.69
C GLN A 71 -7.24 12.69 9.68
N LYS A 72 -6.05 12.17 9.37
CA LYS A 72 -5.21 12.66 8.27
C LYS A 72 -5.32 11.68 7.11
N GLY A 73 -5.98 12.09 6.03
CA GLY A 73 -6.04 11.31 4.80
C GLY A 73 -4.66 11.16 4.17
N LYS A 74 -4.54 10.25 3.20
CA LYS A 74 -3.30 10.09 2.44
C LYS A 74 -3.15 11.22 1.43
N LEU A 75 -1.90 11.53 1.08
CA LEU A 75 -1.60 12.44 -0.01
C LEU A 75 -1.81 11.72 -1.34
N ASP A 76 -2.77 12.18 -2.12
CA ASP A 76 -3.07 11.66 -3.44
C ASP A 76 -2.43 12.55 -4.52
N THR A 77 -2.01 11.94 -5.61
CA THR A 77 -1.33 12.62 -6.72
C THR A 77 -1.95 12.20 -8.05
N ILE A 78 -2.31 13.17 -8.87
CA ILE A 78 -2.80 13.01 -10.23
C ILE A 78 -1.83 13.74 -11.15
N GLU A 79 -1.11 12.98 -11.97
CA GLU A 79 -0.18 13.53 -12.96
C GLU A 79 -0.87 13.59 -14.32
N SER A 80 -0.63 14.69 -15.04
CA SER A 80 -1.04 14.95 -16.42
C SER A 80 0.21 15.23 -17.25
N VAL A 81 0.04 15.49 -18.55
CA VAL A 81 1.16 15.62 -19.50
C VAL A 81 2.14 16.74 -19.08
N ASP A 82 1.63 17.88 -18.62
CA ASP A 82 2.45 19.06 -18.30
C ASP A 82 2.38 19.50 -16.81
N ASN A 83 1.50 18.87 -16.03
CA ASN A 83 1.12 19.34 -14.71
C ASN A 83 0.81 18.20 -13.75
N LYS A 84 1.00 18.48 -12.46
CA LYS A 84 0.78 17.57 -11.34
C LYS A 84 -0.20 18.22 -10.37
N LYS A 85 -1.26 17.49 -10.01
CA LYS A 85 -2.20 17.87 -8.95
C LYS A 85 -1.93 16.98 -7.75
N LEU A 86 -1.69 17.58 -6.59
CA LEU A 86 -1.65 16.90 -5.31
C LEU A 86 -2.88 17.30 -4.49
N GLU A 87 -3.48 16.33 -3.82
CA GLU A 87 -4.67 16.54 -2.99
C GLU A 87 -4.56 15.75 -1.70
N GLN A 88 -4.89 16.37 -0.57
CA GLN A 88 -5.03 15.67 0.71
C GLN A 88 -6.29 16.17 1.41
N THR A 89 -7.12 15.24 1.87
CA THR A 89 -8.27 15.54 2.71
C THR A 89 -7.97 15.22 4.16
N LEU A 90 -8.22 16.18 5.03
CA LEU A 90 -8.04 16.12 6.47
C LEU A 90 -9.42 16.25 7.12
N VAL A 91 -9.67 15.47 8.16
CA VAL A 91 -10.85 15.62 9.00
C VAL A 91 -10.41 16.31 10.28
N VAL A 92 -10.89 17.53 10.48
CA VAL A 92 -10.56 18.36 11.63
C VAL A 92 -11.83 18.73 12.39
N THR A 93 -11.70 19.18 13.64
CA THR A 93 -12.83 19.71 14.41
C THR A 93 -12.35 20.84 15.33
N SER A 94 -13.26 21.59 15.93
CA SER A 94 -12.95 22.60 16.92
C SER A 94 -13.82 22.41 18.15
N PHE A 95 -13.23 22.62 19.33
CA PHE A 95 -13.91 22.52 20.62
C PHE A 95 -14.29 23.88 21.21
N ASP A 96 -13.83 24.97 20.58
CA ASP A 96 -14.11 26.33 21.02
C ASP A 96 -15.16 26.97 20.11
N SER A 97 -16.16 27.60 20.72
CA SER A 97 -17.19 28.33 19.96
C SER A 97 -16.67 29.65 19.40
N GLY A 98 -17.24 30.09 18.28
CA GLY A 98 -17.01 31.40 17.69
C GLY A 98 -16.57 31.33 16.23
N HIS A 99 -16.05 32.45 15.74
CA HIS A 99 -15.49 32.55 14.40
C HIS A 99 -14.02 32.10 14.44
N VAL A 100 -13.77 30.82 14.16
CA VAL A 100 -12.43 30.25 14.21
C VAL A 100 -11.74 30.42 12.87
N ALA A 101 -10.57 31.07 12.88
CA ALA A 101 -9.79 31.31 11.69
C ALA A 101 -8.81 30.15 11.43
N LEU A 102 -8.92 29.54 10.27
CA LEU A 102 -7.90 28.68 9.70
C LEU A 102 -6.89 29.58 8.98
N GLY A 103 -5.77 29.83 9.66
CA GLY A 103 -4.68 30.66 9.13
C GLY A 103 -4.01 30.05 7.89
N PRO A 104 -3.23 30.86 7.14
CA PRO A 104 -2.61 30.41 5.90
C PRO A 104 -1.60 29.28 6.18
N LEU A 105 -1.77 28.15 5.51
CA LEU A 105 -0.88 26.99 5.62
C LEU A 105 0.25 27.13 4.61
N GLN A 106 1.48 26.92 5.06
CA GLN A 106 2.69 27.14 4.25
C GLN A 106 3.21 25.84 3.67
N MET A 107 3.76 25.91 2.45
CA MET A 107 4.43 24.80 1.77
C MET A 107 5.54 25.30 0.83
N MET A 108 6.36 24.39 0.32
CA MET A 108 7.41 24.71 -0.66
C MET A 108 7.21 23.92 -1.95
N VAL A 109 7.42 24.58 -3.09
CA VAL A 109 7.53 23.94 -4.41
C VAL A 109 8.86 24.41 -5.00
N GLY A 110 9.79 23.48 -5.19
CA GLY A 110 11.21 23.78 -5.43
C GLY A 110 11.76 24.64 -4.29
N ASP A 111 12.37 25.78 -4.65
CA ASP A 111 12.93 26.74 -3.69
C ASP A 111 11.97 27.90 -3.35
N ARG A 112 10.70 27.83 -3.80
CA ARG A 112 9.71 28.90 -3.58
C ARG A 112 8.67 28.50 -2.54
N GLN A 113 8.39 29.43 -1.63
CA GLN A 113 7.35 29.28 -0.62
C GLN A 113 5.99 29.72 -1.17
N TYR A 114 4.97 28.90 -0.92
CA TYR A 114 3.57 29.20 -1.23
C TYR A 114 2.71 29.02 0.03
N GLN A 115 1.56 29.68 0.07
CA GLN A 115 0.63 29.60 1.18
C GLN A 115 -0.81 29.47 0.67
N THR A 116 -1.67 28.85 1.47
CA THR A 116 -3.12 28.82 1.21
C THR A 116 -3.76 30.14 1.61
N ASP A 117 -4.97 30.38 1.11
CA ASP A 117 -5.84 31.42 1.65
C ASP A 117 -6.25 31.08 3.09
N SER A 118 -6.60 32.12 3.86
CA SER A 118 -7.21 31.95 5.17
C SER A 118 -8.70 31.66 5.04
N LEU A 119 -9.21 30.75 5.87
CA LEU A 119 -10.61 30.36 5.88
C LEU A 119 -11.20 30.62 7.26
N PHE A 120 -12.50 30.85 7.34
CA PHE A 120 -13.21 31.00 8.61
C PHE A 120 -14.25 29.90 8.73
N VAL A 121 -14.37 29.34 9.93
CA VAL A 121 -15.40 28.37 10.28
C VAL A 121 -16.14 28.86 11.51
N ASP A 122 -17.46 28.96 11.39
CA ASP A 122 -18.38 29.32 12.46
C ASP A 122 -18.66 28.09 13.32
N VAL A 123 -18.12 28.09 14.54
CA VAL A 123 -18.34 27.02 15.52
C VAL A 123 -19.43 27.45 16.48
N SER A 124 -20.55 26.74 16.46
CA SER A 124 -21.76 27.08 17.20
C SER A 124 -22.18 25.99 18.18
N TYR A 125 -23.01 26.36 19.15
CA TYR A 125 -23.63 25.39 20.04
C TYR A 125 -24.84 24.77 19.35
N LYS A 126 -25.19 23.56 19.76
CA LYS A 126 -26.48 22.99 19.40
C LYS A 126 -27.57 23.85 20.03
N ASP A 127 -28.58 24.20 19.23
CA ASP A 127 -29.75 24.94 19.73
C ASP A 127 -30.37 24.20 20.92
N PHE A 128 -30.59 24.95 22.01
CA PHE A 128 -31.24 24.48 23.22
C PHE A 128 -32.45 25.35 23.49
N ASP A 129 -33.61 24.72 23.71
CA ASP A 129 -34.85 25.38 24.11
C ASP A 129 -34.92 25.47 25.64
N PRO A 130 -34.85 26.68 26.23
CA PRO A 130 -34.94 26.85 27.68
C PRO A 130 -36.31 26.52 28.26
N ALA A 131 -37.36 26.49 27.43
CA ALA A 131 -38.72 26.16 27.86
C ALA A 131 -39.02 24.65 27.80
N ALA A 132 -38.13 23.85 27.19
CA ALA A 132 -38.30 22.41 27.13
C ALA A 132 -38.03 21.77 28.50
N ASP A 133 -38.84 20.76 28.85
CA ASP A 133 -38.66 19.99 30.09
C ASP A 133 -37.27 19.33 30.11
N TYR A 134 -36.63 19.36 31.29
CA TYR A 134 -35.36 18.68 31.51
C TYR A 134 -35.52 17.18 31.27
N LYS A 135 -34.60 16.62 30.48
CA LYS A 135 -34.54 15.17 30.29
C LYS A 135 -33.93 14.53 31.52
N ASP A 136 -34.51 13.41 31.94
CA ASP A 136 -33.93 12.58 33.01
C ASP A 136 -32.53 12.09 32.60
N ILE A 137 -31.71 11.75 33.60
CA ILE A 137 -30.35 11.26 33.39
C ILE A 137 -30.44 9.98 32.56
N LYS A 138 -29.83 9.99 31.37
CA LYS A 138 -29.73 8.78 30.56
C LYS A 138 -29.02 7.69 31.35
N THR A 139 -29.67 6.53 31.47
CA THR A 139 -29.03 5.32 31.98
C THR A 139 -27.89 4.90 31.06
N VAL A 140 -26.92 4.20 31.62
CA VAL A 140 -25.83 3.59 30.84
C VAL A 140 -26.47 2.62 29.85
N VAL A 141 -26.27 2.87 28.56
CA VAL A 141 -26.68 1.93 27.51
C VAL A 141 -25.66 0.80 27.52
N GLU A 142 -26.09 -0.42 27.85
CA GLU A 142 -25.26 -1.60 27.65
C GLU A 142 -25.00 -1.75 26.15
N VAL A 143 -23.72 -1.73 25.77
CA VAL A 143 -23.31 -2.03 24.40
C VAL A 143 -23.32 -3.55 24.28
N GLU A 144 -24.11 -4.11 23.36
CA GLU A 144 -24.05 -5.54 23.05
C GLU A 144 -22.62 -5.91 22.65
N ASP A 145 -21.96 -6.74 23.47
CA ASP A 145 -20.64 -7.30 23.14
C ASP A 145 -20.81 -8.44 22.14
N ASN A 146 -20.65 -8.10 20.86
CA ASN A 146 -20.68 -9.05 19.75
C ASN A 146 -19.34 -9.76 19.51
N SER A 147 -18.36 -9.65 20.43
CA SER A 147 -17.06 -10.33 20.31
C SER A 147 -17.17 -11.86 20.37
N ILE A 148 -18.32 -12.43 20.69
CA ILE A 148 -18.51 -13.90 20.76
C ILE A 148 -19.28 -14.43 19.54
N ASP A 149 -19.79 -13.56 18.67
CA ASP A 149 -20.62 -13.96 17.53
C ASP A 149 -19.86 -14.78 16.48
N TYR A 150 -18.53 -14.65 16.40
CA TYR A 150 -17.69 -15.42 15.48
C TYR A 150 -17.30 -16.80 16.01
N LEU A 151 -17.52 -17.09 17.30
CA LEU A 151 -17.16 -18.36 17.93
C LEU A 151 -17.76 -19.60 17.24
N PRO A 152 -19.07 -19.63 16.83
CA PRO A 152 -19.62 -20.78 16.10
C PRO A 152 -18.96 -21.02 14.74
N TRP A 153 -18.53 -19.96 14.04
CA TRP A 153 -17.80 -20.08 12.77
C TRP A 153 -16.41 -20.71 12.97
N ILE A 154 -15.69 -20.31 14.02
CA ILE A 154 -14.39 -20.90 14.37
C ILE A 154 -14.55 -22.39 14.70
N ILE A 155 -15.54 -22.74 15.54
CA ILE A 155 -15.82 -24.14 15.91
C ILE A 155 -16.16 -24.98 14.67
N GLY A 156 -16.98 -24.44 13.76
CA GLY A 156 -17.33 -25.08 12.50
C GLY A 156 -16.11 -25.32 11.61
N ALA A 157 -15.24 -24.33 11.44
CA ALA A 157 -14.01 -24.46 10.65
C ALA A 157 -13.05 -25.52 11.22
N VAL A 158 -12.84 -25.51 12.54
CA VAL A 158 -11.98 -26.49 13.23
C VAL A 158 -12.53 -27.91 13.07
N THR A 159 -13.85 -28.07 13.19
CA THR A 159 -14.51 -29.38 13.06
C THR A 159 -14.37 -29.92 11.62
N LEU A 160 -14.52 -29.06 10.61
CA LEU A 160 -14.37 -29.44 9.21
C LEU A 160 -12.93 -29.87 8.90
N ILE A 161 -11.94 -29.12 9.40
CA ILE A 161 -10.51 -29.47 9.27
C ILE A 161 -10.23 -30.82 9.95
N ALA A 162 -10.74 -31.03 11.17
CA ALA A 162 -10.57 -32.29 11.88
C ALA A 162 -11.13 -33.48 11.10
N ILE A 163 -12.33 -33.35 10.52
CA ILE A 163 -12.94 -34.38 9.66
C ILE A 163 -12.05 -34.65 8.43
N GLY A 164 -11.55 -33.60 7.77
CA GLY A 164 -10.65 -33.71 6.62
C GLY A 164 -9.36 -34.48 6.95
N VAL A 165 -8.74 -34.18 8.09
CA VAL A 165 -7.53 -34.87 8.58
C VAL A 165 -7.82 -36.34 8.87
N ILE A 166 -8.94 -36.65 9.52
CA ILE A 166 -9.36 -38.04 9.80
C ILE A 166 -9.52 -38.82 8.49
N ILE A 167 -10.24 -38.26 7.51
CA ILE A 167 -10.43 -38.90 6.20
C ILE A 167 -9.08 -39.13 5.50
N TRP A 168 -8.18 -38.15 5.52
CA TRP A 168 -6.85 -38.26 4.91
C TRP A 168 -6.02 -39.38 5.55
N LEU A 169 -5.99 -39.47 6.89
CA LEU A 169 -5.28 -40.53 7.61
C LEU A 169 -5.85 -41.93 7.31
N LEU A 170 -7.17 -42.06 7.22
CA LEU A 170 -7.82 -43.33 6.87
C LEU A 170 -7.53 -43.75 5.41
N ARG A 171 -7.45 -42.79 4.47
CA ARG A 171 -7.06 -43.08 3.08
C ARG A 171 -5.60 -43.49 2.96
N LYS A 172 -4.70 -42.85 3.70
CA LYS A 172 -3.25 -43.18 3.71
C LYS A 172 -2.98 -44.61 4.19
N LYS A 173 -3.79 -45.13 5.12
CA LYS A 173 -3.66 -46.51 5.60
C LYS A 173 -4.12 -47.58 4.59
N LYS A 174 -4.94 -47.23 3.58
CA LYS A 174 -5.41 -48.19 2.57
C LYS A 174 -4.46 -48.35 1.38
N THR A 175 -3.48 -47.47 1.21
CA THR A 175 -2.60 -47.45 0.03
C THR A 175 -1.20 -48.00 0.31
N VAL A 176 -1.06 -49.16 0.97
CA VAL A 176 0.16 -49.99 0.91
C VAL A 176 -0.20 -51.45 1.15
N LYS A 177 -0.42 -52.21 0.07
CA LYS A 177 0.20 -53.53 -0.17
C LYS A 177 -0.10 -53.94 -1.61
N VAL A 178 0.67 -53.41 -2.56
CA VAL A 178 0.84 -54.08 -3.85
C VAL A 178 2.03 -55.01 -3.62
N GLU A 179 1.76 -56.30 -3.40
CA GLU A 179 2.82 -57.31 -3.37
C GLU A 179 3.46 -57.36 -4.75
N GLN A 180 4.67 -56.80 -4.86
CA GLN A 180 5.51 -56.97 -6.04
C GLN A 180 5.98 -58.44 -6.06
N PRO A 181 5.83 -59.15 -7.18
CA PRO A 181 6.36 -60.50 -7.30
C PRO A 181 7.88 -60.43 -7.25
N VAL A 182 8.47 -61.03 -6.23
CA VAL A 182 9.91 -61.15 -6.05
C VAL A 182 10.44 -62.00 -7.20
N SER A 183 11.12 -61.39 -8.17
CA SER A 183 11.91 -62.14 -9.14
C SER A 183 13.03 -62.85 -8.37
N PRO A 184 13.23 -64.17 -8.55
CA PRO A 184 14.27 -64.89 -7.82
C PRO A 184 15.64 -64.28 -8.16
N ALA A 185 16.46 -64.08 -7.12
CA ALA A 185 17.85 -63.65 -7.26
C ALA A 185 18.58 -64.63 -8.19
N LEU A 186 19.33 -64.10 -9.16
CA LEU A 186 20.12 -64.93 -10.07
C LEU A 186 21.13 -65.76 -9.24
N PRO A 187 21.43 -67.00 -9.64
CA PRO A 187 22.43 -67.82 -8.94
C PRO A 187 23.77 -67.05 -8.84
N PRO A 188 24.50 -67.17 -7.71
CA PRO A 188 25.76 -66.46 -7.51
C PRO A 188 26.78 -66.66 -8.64
N TYR A 189 26.74 -67.81 -9.31
CA TYR A 189 27.58 -68.12 -10.46
C TYR A 189 27.29 -67.22 -11.67
N GLU A 190 26.01 -66.98 -11.99
CA GLU A 190 25.64 -66.14 -13.13
C GLU A 190 25.97 -64.67 -12.87
N GLU A 191 25.83 -64.24 -11.62
CA GLU A 191 26.24 -62.90 -11.17
C GLU A 191 27.76 -62.72 -11.32
N ALA A 192 28.55 -63.68 -10.84
CA ALA A 192 30.00 -63.66 -10.97
C ALA A 192 30.47 -63.68 -12.43
N MET A 193 29.86 -64.52 -13.27
CA MET A 193 30.19 -64.58 -14.71
C MET A 193 29.90 -63.25 -15.41
N LYS A 194 28.79 -62.59 -15.09
CA LYS A 194 28.45 -61.28 -15.64
C LYS A 194 29.40 -60.18 -15.14
N ALA A 195 29.83 -60.26 -13.88
CA ALA A 195 30.82 -59.33 -13.33
C ALA A 195 32.20 -59.50 -13.99
N LEU A 196 32.64 -60.73 -14.26
CA LEU A 196 33.87 -61.00 -15.02
C LEU A 196 33.78 -60.47 -16.46
N GLU A 197 32.63 -60.65 -17.12
CA GLU A 197 32.43 -60.14 -18.47
C GLU A 197 32.49 -58.61 -18.52
N ALA A 198 31.91 -57.93 -17.53
CA ALA A 198 32.03 -56.48 -17.37
C ALA A 198 33.46 -55.99 -17.08
N LEU A 199 34.29 -56.81 -16.41
CA LEU A 199 35.70 -56.50 -16.20
C LEU A 199 36.54 -56.70 -17.47
N ARG A 200 36.22 -57.68 -18.31
CA ARG A 200 36.98 -57.95 -19.54
C ARG A 200 37.05 -56.72 -20.46
N ASP A 201 35.99 -55.94 -20.52
CA ASP A 201 35.88 -54.75 -21.38
C ASP A 201 36.27 -53.45 -20.63
N TYR A 202 37.01 -53.56 -19.52
CA TYR A 202 37.39 -52.40 -18.70
C TYR A 202 38.46 -51.53 -19.38
N ASP A 203 38.22 -50.23 -19.42
CA ASP A 203 39.12 -49.26 -20.05
C ASP A 203 40.27 -48.85 -19.09
N PHE A 204 41.51 -49.05 -19.53
CA PHE A 204 42.73 -48.79 -18.76
C PHE A 204 43.31 -47.37 -18.95
N ASN A 205 42.63 -46.49 -19.68
CA ASN A 205 43.15 -45.16 -20.02
C ASN A 205 43.17 -44.16 -18.84
N ALA A 206 42.54 -44.46 -17.71
CA ALA A 206 42.54 -43.58 -16.54
C ALA A 206 43.75 -43.84 -15.60
N PRO A 207 44.38 -42.79 -15.02
CA PRO A 207 45.36 -42.96 -13.95
C PRO A 207 44.64 -43.64 -12.76
N ASP A 208 45.18 -44.78 -12.28
CA ASP A 208 44.61 -45.73 -11.30
C ASP A 208 43.69 -46.85 -11.82
N ALA A 209 43.38 -46.91 -13.13
CA ALA A 209 42.53 -47.96 -13.70
C ALA A 209 43.04 -49.39 -13.42
N ILE A 210 44.36 -49.57 -13.44
CA ILE A 210 45.00 -50.87 -13.20
C ILE A 210 44.73 -51.37 -11.77
N LYS A 211 44.83 -50.49 -10.76
CA LYS A 211 44.62 -50.88 -9.37
C LYS A 211 43.16 -51.27 -9.12
N ILE A 212 42.22 -50.48 -9.64
CA ILE A 212 40.79 -50.74 -9.50
C ILE A 212 40.39 -52.04 -10.21
N TYR A 213 40.96 -52.31 -11.38
CA TYR A 213 40.73 -53.56 -12.09
C TYR A 213 41.11 -54.78 -11.23
N TYR A 214 42.30 -54.79 -10.65
CA TYR A 214 42.74 -55.90 -9.80
C TYR A 214 41.98 -56.00 -8.48
N THR A 215 41.53 -54.88 -7.91
CA THR A 215 40.65 -54.91 -6.72
C THR A 215 39.31 -55.56 -7.06
N LYS A 216 38.65 -55.14 -8.15
CA LYS A 216 37.37 -55.72 -8.55
C LYS A 216 37.50 -57.18 -9.00
N LEU A 217 38.60 -57.54 -9.66
CA LEU A 217 38.85 -58.94 -10.04
C LEU A 217 39.00 -59.85 -8.80
N ASN A 218 39.47 -59.32 -7.67
CA ASN A 218 39.58 -60.07 -6.44
C ASN A 218 38.24 -60.16 -5.66
N ASP A 219 37.29 -59.27 -5.94
CA ASP A 219 35.98 -59.22 -5.29
C ASP A 219 34.92 -60.07 -6.02
N VAL A 220 35.21 -60.53 -7.25
CA VAL A 220 34.37 -61.42 -8.07
C VAL A 220 34.75 -62.88 -7.82
#